data_AF-A0A3C2APJ9-F1
#
_entry.id   AF-A0A3C2APJ9-F1
#
_cell.length_a   1.000
_cell.length_b   1.000
_cell.length_c   1.000
_cell.angle_alpha   90.00
_cell.angle_beta   90.00
_cell.angle_gamma   90.00
#
_symmetry.space_group_name_H-M   'P 1'
#
loop_
_entity.id
_entity.type
_entity.pdbx_description
1 polymer ?
#
loop_
_entity_poly.entity_id
_entity_poly.type
_entity_poly.pdbx_seq_one_letter_code
_entity_poly.pdbx_strand_id
1 'polypeptide(L)'
;MADFMTNYGIIICYILLAVAVLTAVVFPIIQLIQNPKGAKGALVGIGALVVVLGISYALSSGDAAAHLEITPEGAKQVDTGLFAFYILAGIAIISLVYSEVAKLFK
;
A
#
# COMPACT_ATOMS: atom_id res chain seq x y z
N MET A 1 14.96 -25.53 32.98
CA MET A 1 15.42 -24.41 32.12
C MET A 1 14.54 -24.28 30.87
N ALA A 2 14.21 -25.38 30.18
CA ALA A 2 13.31 -25.38 29.02
C ALA A 2 11.91 -24.80 29.31
N ASP A 3 11.26 -25.18 30.42
CA ASP A 3 9.91 -24.68 30.76
C ASP A 3 9.80 -23.18 30.95
N PHE A 4 10.84 -22.52 31.48
CA PHE A 4 10.86 -21.05 31.65
C PHE A 4 10.88 -20.34 30.29
N MET A 5 11.64 -20.87 29.33
CA MET A 5 11.74 -20.29 27.99
C MET A 5 10.47 -20.54 27.18
N THR A 6 9.90 -21.74 27.25
CA THR A 6 8.76 -22.13 26.41
C THR A 6 7.42 -21.65 26.97
N ASN A 7 7.18 -21.74 28.27
CA ASN A 7 5.88 -21.34 28.83
C ASN A 7 5.86 -19.84 29.14
N TYR A 8 6.85 -19.34 29.88
CA TYR A 8 6.91 -17.94 30.29
C TYR A 8 7.37 -17.01 29.16
N GLY A 9 8.38 -17.41 28.39
CA GLY A 9 8.92 -16.60 27.28
C GLY A 9 7.90 -16.37 26.15
N ILE A 10 7.17 -17.42 25.76
CA ILE A 10 6.13 -17.31 24.71
C ILE A 10 4.96 -16.44 25.17
N ILE A 11 4.53 -16.55 26.43
CA ILE A 11 3.48 -15.70 27.01
C ILE A 11 3.88 -14.22 26.97
N ILE A 12 5.11 -13.88 27.36
CA ILE A 12 5.60 -12.49 27.32
C ILE A 12 5.67 -11.98 25.87
N CYS A 13 6.12 -12.82 24.92
CA CYS A 13 6.10 -12.48 23.50
C CYS A 13 4.69 -12.20 22.97
N TYR A 14 3.68 -13.00 23.33
CA TYR A 14 2.30 -12.74 22.93
C TYR A 14 1.74 -11.44 23.54
N ILE A 15 2.08 -11.14 24.79
CA ILE A 15 1.68 -9.87 25.43
C ILE A 15 2.33 -8.69 24.71
N LEU A 16 3.64 -8.77 24.44
CA LEU A 16 4.35 -7.73 23.68
C LEU A 16 3.80 -7.58 22.26
N LEU A 17 3.48 -8.69 21.59
CA LEU A 17 2.86 -8.66 20.26
C LEU A 17 1.50 -7.97 20.33
N ALA A 18 0.66 -8.31 21.31
CA ALA A 18 -0.65 -7.68 21.48
C ALA A 18 -0.52 -6.16 21.71
N VAL A 19 0.41 -5.73 22.55
CA VAL A 19 0.70 -4.30 22.77
C VAL A 19 1.27 -3.63 21.52
N ALA A 20 2.14 -4.30 20.79
CA ALA A 20 2.72 -3.79 19.55
C ALA A 20 1.63 -3.62 18.48
N VAL A 21 0.72 -4.57 18.32
CA VAL A 21 -0.42 -4.45 17.40
C VAL A 21 -1.35 -3.30 17.81
N LEU A 22 -1.69 -3.21 19.11
CA LEU A 22 -2.52 -2.13 19.62
C LEU A 22 -1.88 -0.75 19.37
N THR A 23 -0.61 -0.59 19.71
CA THR A 23 0.10 0.68 19.50
C THR A 23 0.32 0.97 18.02
N ALA A 24 0.61 -0.02 17.18
CA ALA A 24 0.76 0.15 15.74
C ALA A 24 -0.53 0.62 15.05
N VAL A 25 -1.71 0.32 15.60
CA VAL A 25 -3.00 0.82 15.07
C VAL A 25 -3.38 2.17 15.70
N VAL A 26 -3.24 2.30 17.03
CA VAL A 26 -3.69 3.49 17.76
C VAL A 26 -2.78 4.70 17.47
N PHE A 27 -1.47 4.50 17.38
CA PHE A 27 -0.50 5.57 17.16
C PHE A 27 -0.72 6.33 15.84
N PRO A 28 -0.86 5.69 14.66
CA PRO A 28 -1.13 6.42 13.42
C PRO A 28 -2.49 7.12 13.44
N ILE A 29 -3.52 6.60 14.10
CA ILE A 29 -4.82 7.27 14.22
C ILE A 29 -4.71 8.54 15.05
N ILE A 30 -4.05 8.48 16.21
CA ILE A 30 -3.80 9.66 17.05
C ILE A 30 -2.94 10.68 16.30
N GLN A 31 -1.90 10.21 15.61
CA GLN A 31 -1.01 11.07 14.80
C GLN A 31 -1.77 11.76 13.67
N LEU A 32 -2.72 11.08 13.02
CA LEU A 32 -3.58 11.63 11.97
C LEU A 32 -4.47 12.75 12.51
N ILE A 33 -5.04 12.59 13.71
CA ILE A 33 -5.94 13.57 14.32
C ILE A 33 -5.15 14.78 14.86
N GLN A 34 -4.02 14.55 15.53
CA GLN A 34 -3.22 15.61 16.13
C GLN A 34 -2.40 16.41 15.10
N ASN A 35 -2.02 15.80 13.97
CA ASN A 35 -1.26 16.46 12.90
C ASN A 35 -2.06 16.54 11.60
N PRO A 36 -3.05 17.44 11.49
CA PRO A 36 -3.84 17.61 10.27
C PRO A 36 -2.98 18.00 9.05
N LYS A 37 -1.78 18.56 9.26
CA LYS A 37 -0.82 18.84 8.18
C LYS A 37 -0.22 17.54 7.59
N GLY A 38 0.20 16.60 8.43
CA GLY A 38 0.71 15.30 7.99
C GLY A 38 -0.42 14.41 7.45
N ALA A 39 -1.60 14.48 8.07
CA ALA A 39 -2.79 13.78 7.63
C ALA A 39 -3.23 14.20 6.21
N LYS A 40 -3.12 15.49 5.87
CA LYS A 40 -3.38 15.96 4.50
C LYS A 40 -2.44 15.30 3.49
N GLY A 41 -1.15 15.15 3.78
CA GLY A 41 -0.21 14.45 2.91
C GLY A 41 -0.57 12.97 2.72
N ALA A 42 -0.90 12.28 3.81
CA ALA A 42 -1.36 10.88 3.76
C ALA A 42 -2.68 10.73 2.99
N LEU A 43 -3.66 11.61 3.23
CA LEU A 43 -4.94 11.64 2.54
C LEU A 43 -4.78 11.92 1.04
N VAL A 44 -3.87 12.83 0.66
CA VAL A 44 -3.54 13.08 -0.75
C VAL A 44 -2.92 11.85 -1.39
N GLY A 45 -2.00 11.16 -0.70
CA GLY A 45 -1.43 9.91 -1.18
C GLY A 45 -2.49 8.81 -1.40
N ILE A 46 -3.38 8.61 -0.43
CA ILE A 46 -4.49 7.65 -0.52
C ILE A 46 -5.45 8.05 -1.66
N GLY A 47 -5.83 9.33 -1.73
CA GLY A 47 -6.72 9.84 -2.77
C GLY A 47 -6.14 9.67 -4.17
N ALA A 48 -4.85 9.96 -4.36
CA ALA A 48 -4.16 9.73 -5.63
C ALA A 48 -4.17 8.24 -6.01
N LEU A 49 -3.96 7.35 -5.04
CA LEU A 49 -3.97 5.90 -5.26
C LEU A 49 -5.37 5.41 -5.67
N VAL A 50 -6.43 5.92 -5.03
CA VAL A 50 -7.82 5.62 -5.41
C VAL A 50 -8.12 6.11 -6.83
N VAL A 51 -7.65 7.30 -7.22
CA VAL A 51 -7.83 7.82 -8.58
C VAL A 51 -7.14 6.91 -9.60
N VAL A 52 -5.90 6.48 -9.34
CA VAL A 52 -5.19 5.56 -10.23
C VAL A 52 -5.95 4.24 -10.36
N LEU A 53 -6.37 3.64 -9.24
CA LEU A 53 -7.16 2.40 -9.26
C LEU A 53 -8.48 2.56 -10.03
N GLY A 54 -9.16 3.70 -9.89
CA GLY A 54 -10.38 4.00 -10.64
C GLY A 54 -10.14 4.08 -12.14
N ILE A 55 -9.07 4.76 -12.57
CA ILE A 55 -8.67 4.85 -13.98
C ILE A 55 -8.28 3.47 -14.52
N SER A 56 -7.48 2.70 -13.77
CA SER A 56 -7.07 1.36 -14.15
C SER A 56 -8.24 0.39 -14.27
N TYR A 57 -9.24 0.50 -13.38
CA TYR A 57 -10.44 -0.33 -13.45
C TYR A 57 -11.33 0.05 -14.64
N ALA A 58 -11.42 1.34 -14.97
CA ALA A 58 -12.16 1.81 -16.14
C ALA A 58 -11.49 1.40 -17.46
N LEU A 59 -10.16 1.31 -17.48
CA LEU A 59 -9.39 0.88 -18.66
C LEU A 59 -9.30 -0.65 -18.79
N SER A 60 -9.57 -1.38 -17.71
CA SER A 60 -9.54 -2.84 -17.70
C SER A 60 -10.79 -3.43 -18.36
N SER A 61 -10.60 -4.04 -19.53
CA SER A 61 -11.66 -4.71 -20.29
C SER A 61 -11.80 -6.21 -20.00
N GLY A 62 -10.84 -6.84 -19.30
CA GLY A 62 -10.86 -8.29 -19.03
C GLY A 62 -10.65 -9.15 -20.27
N ASP A 63 -10.17 -8.57 -21.38
CA ASP A 63 -10.00 -9.24 -22.67
C ASP A 63 -9.01 -10.41 -22.61
N ALA A 64 -8.09 -10.37 -21.65
CA ALA A 64 -7.16 -11.46 -21.36
C ALA A 64 -7.85 -12.76 -20.90
N ALA A 65 -9.12 -12.71 -20.48
CA ALA A 65 -9.89 -13.88 -20.06
C ALA A 65 -10.01 -14.94 -21.16
N ALA A 66 -10.15 -14.51 -22.41
CA ALA A 66 -10.29 -15.42 -23.56
C ALA A 66 -9.00 -16.18 -23.89
N HIS A 67 -7.84 -15.61 -23.53
CA HIS A 67 -6.52 -16.19 -23.83
C HIS A 67 -5.95 -17.02 -22.68
N LEU A 68 -6.44 -16.83 -21.45
CA LEU A 68 -5.87 -17.40 -20.24
C LEU A 68 -6.78 -18.45 -19.56
N GLU A 69 -7.90 -18.83 -20.18
CA GLU A 69 -8.87 -19.82 -19.66
C GLU A 69 -9.32 -19.55 -18.20
N ILE A 70 -9.34 -18.29 -17.81
CA ILE A 70 -9.71 -17.82 -16.46
C ILE A 70 -11.05 -17.09 -16.51
N THR A 71 -11.77 -17.14 -15.38
CA THR A 71 -13.04 -16.43 -15.22
C THR A 71 -12.87 -14.94 -15.57
N PRO A 72 -13.79 -14.33 -16.35
CA PRO A 72 -13.67 -12.94 -16.78
C PRO A 72 -13.51 -11.93 -15.63
N GLU A 73 -14.06 -12.23 -14.44
CA GLU A 73 -13.84 -11.42 -13.24
C GLU A 73 -12.40 -11.46 -12.73
N GLY A 74 -11.75 -12.63 -12.73
CA GLY A 74 -10.38 -12.79 -12.31
C GLY A 74 -9.41 -12.11 -13.28
N ALA A 75 -9.64 -12.26 -14.58
CA ALA A 75 -8.85 -11.57 -15.61
C ALA A 75 -8.93 -10.04 -15.46
N LYS A 76 -10.14 -9.50 -15.24
CA LYS A 76 -10.34 -8.05 -15.05
C LYS A 76 -9.62 -7.52 -13.82
N GLN A 77 -9.59 -8.27 -12.72
CA GLN A 77 -8.84 -7.87 -11.52
C GLN A 77 -7.33 -7.82 -11.77
N VAL A 78 -6.80 -8.82 -12.47
CA VAL A 78 -5.38 -8.88 -12.85
C VAL A 78 -5.03 -7.73 -13.80
N ASP A 79 -5.83 -7.51 -14.83
CA ASP A 79 -5.67 -6.40 -15.76
C ASP A 79 -5.70 -5.04 -15.04
N THR A 80 -6.64 -4.86 -14.12
CA THR A 80 -6.73 -3.63 -13.31
C THR A 80 -5.46 -3.42 -12.49
N GLY A 81 -4.96 -4.47 -11.83
CA GLY A 81 -3.72 -4.41 -11.06
C GLY A 81 -2.50 -4.11 -11.93
N LEU A 82 -2.44 -4.68 -13.13
CA LEU A 82 -1.35 -4.48 -14.07
C LEU A 82 -1.35 -3.05 -14.65
N PHE A 83 -2.52 -2.53 -15.06
CA PHE A 83 -2.65 -1.14 -15.47
C PHE A 83 -2.29 -0.17 -14.33
N ALA A 84 -2.72 -0.44 -13.10
CA ALA A 84 -2.38 0.39 -11.95
C ALA A 84 -0.86 0.39 -11.71
N PHE A 85 -0.22 -0.77 -11.79
CA PHE A 85 1.22 -0.90 -11.66
C PHE A 85 1.96 -0.11 -12.75
N TYR A 86 1.57 -0.24 -14.02
CA TYR A 86 2.23 0.48 -15.11
C TYR A 86 2.08 2.01 -15.01
N ILE A 87 0.90 2.50 -14.61
CA ILE A 87 0.67 3.94 -14.39
C ILE A 87 1.57 4.45 -13.26
N LEU A 88 1.57 3.75 -12.11
CA LEU A 88 2.39 4.14 -10.97
C LEU A 88 3.89 4.06 -11.26
N ALA A 89 4.33 3.02 -11.99
CA ALA A 89 5.71 2.87 -12.41
C ALA A 89 6.15 4.02 -13.33
N GLY A 90 5.31 4.41 -14.29
CA GLY A 90 5.59 5.57 -15.15
C GLY A 90 5.71 6.87 -14.36
N ILE A 91 4.76 7.13 -13.45
CA ILE A 91 4.78 8.32 -12.57
C ILE A 91 6.04 8.31 -11.68
N ALA A 92 6.43 7.14 -11.16
CA ALA A 92 7.61 6.99 -10.32
C ALA A 92 8.89 7.31 -11.09
N ILE A 93 9.04 6.80 -12.32
CA ILE A 93 10.19 7.12 -13.17
C ILE A 93 10.27 8.62 -13.47
N ILE A 94 9.15 9.23 -13.88
CA ILE A 94 9.12 10.68 -14.15
C ILE A 94 9.48 11.49 -12.90
N SER A 95 8.92 11.11 -11.75
CA SER A 95 9.19 11.76 -10.46
C SER A 95 10.65 11.63 -10.04
N LEU A 96 11.26 10.46 -10.27
CA LEU A 96 12.67 10.21 -10.01
C LEU A 96 13.53 11.11 -10.90
N VAL A 97 13.29 11.11 -12.21
CA VAL A 97 14.05 11.94 -13.17
C VAL A 97 13.92 13.42 -12.81
N TYR A 98 12.70 13.89 -12.52
CA TYR A 98 12.48 15.27 -12.09
C TYR A 98 13.23 15.59 -10.79
N SER A 99 13.21 14.69 -9.80
CA SER A 99 13.91 14.87 -8.53
C SER A 99 15.43 14.97 -8.70
N GLU A 100 16.00 14.16 -9.59
CA GLU A 100 17.44 14.19 -9.89
C GLU A 100 17.82 15.45 -10.68
N VAL A 101 17.04 15.82 -11.69
CA VAL A 101 17.27 17.04 -12.48
C VAL A 101 17.11 18.30 -11.63
N ALA A 102 16.05 18.38 -10.82
CA ALA A 102 15.82 19.52 -9.93
C ALA A 102 16.92 19.68 -8.87
N LYS A 103 17.54 18.58 -8.41
CA LYS A 103 18.73 18.63 -7.54
C LYS A 103 19.97 19.18 -8.24
N LEU A 104 20.12 18.99 -9.54
CA LEU A 104 21.26 19.52 -10.29
C LEU A 104 21.12 21.03 -10.56
N PHE A 105 19.89 21.54 -10.61
CA PHE A 105 19.60 22.96 -10.82
C PHE A 105 19.43 23.77 -9.53
N LYS A 106 19.56 23.14 -8.35
CA LYS A 106 19.42 23.77 -7.05
C LYS A 106 20.68 23.63 -6.22
#